data_AF-A0A4V2Y4T9-F1
#
_entry.id   AF-A0A4V2Y4T9-F1
#
_cell.length_a   1.000
_cell.length_b   1.000
_cell.length_c   1.000
_cell.angle_alpha   90.00
_cell.angle_beta   90.00
_cell.angle_gamma   90.00
#
_symmetry.space_group_name_H-M   'P 1'
#
loop_
_entity.id
_entity.type
_entity.pdbx_description
1 polymer ?
#
loop_
_entity_poly.entity_id
_entity_poly.type
_entity_poly.pdbx_seq_one_letter_code
_entity_poly.pdbx_strand_id
1 'polypeptide(L)'
;MDMTLSRQAVVYSRKVVTVLLSFARNVRRSAVLCMLLLAAPLIAASPAQAGVTPDVLSGMSAERMEQVGSVAALCRSNVAIRSTGNGRFVSADLDRDPNERGMLRASWASTIGPWELFTVCFDYTWWSGPMTLYSQANGQFVAAELNYGGPSYAMLRARASQVGPWERFILNNTFNTFSIQSEASGLFVTAEIGYSGSSNGMLRARSGSVGAWEKFEFVG
;
A
#
# COMPACT_ATOMS: atom_id res chain seq x y z
N MET A 1 23.27 34.51 34.07
CA MET A 1 22.49 34.57 32.81
C MET A 1 23.49 34.34 31.68
N ASP A 2 24.17 33.19 31.69
CA ASP A 2 23.78 31.89 31.11
C ASP A 2 23.88 31.87 29.56
N MET A 3 25.00 31.31 29.10
CA MET A 3 25.49 31.25 27.71
C MET A 3 25.27 29.85 27.10
N THR A 4 24.08 29.29 27.21
CA THR A 4 23.78 27.90 26.83
C THR A 4 22.96 27.73 25.54
N LEU A 5 22.72 28.80 24.77
CA LEU A 5 21.90 28.74 23.53
C LEU A 5 22.67 28.96 22.20
N SER A 6 24.00 29.08 22.23
CA SER A 6 24.80 29.41 21.02
C SER A 6 25.52 28.20 20.36
N ARG A 7 25.53 27.02 20.99
CA ARG A 7 26.30 25.85 20.48
C ARG A 7 25.49 24.80 19.70
N GLN A 8 24.16 24.87 19.68
CA GLN A 8 23.34 23.88 18.95
C GLN A 8 23.01 24.26 17.49
N ALA A 9 23.11 25.54 17.11
CA ALA A 9 22.79 25.99 15.75
C ALA A 9 23.93 25.80 14.72
N VAL A 10 25.17 25.61 15.17
CA VAL A 10 26.36 25.50 14.27
C VAL A 10 26.65 24.06 13.83
N VAL A 11 26.08 23.04 14.49
CA VAL A 11 26.35 21.63 14.19
C VAL A 11 25.45 21.06 13.08
N TYR A 12 24.28 21.67 12.81
CA TYR A 12 23.31 21.14 11.84
C TYR A 12 23.59 21.54 10.38
N SER A 13 24.41 22.58 10.14
CA SER A 13 24.66 23.12 8.80
C SER A 13 25.83 22.44 8.05
N ARG A 14 26.62 21.56 8.70
CA ARG A 14 27.74 20.85 8.08
C ARG A 14 27.45 19.41 7.60
N LYS A 15 26.23 18.91 7.76
CA LYS A 15 25.83 17.57 7.25
C LYS A 15 25.06 17.58 5.92
N VAL A 16 24.79 18.75 5.33
CA VAL A 16 23.96 18.88 4.12
C VAL A 16 24.78 19.08 2.82
N VAL A 17 26.12 19.12 2.87
CA VAL A 17 26.95 19.46 1.67
C VAL A 17 28.03 18.42 1.33
N THR A 18 27.90 17.16 1.77
CA THR A 18 28.89 16.11 1.37
C THR A 18 28.29 14.72 1.22
N VAL A 19 27.18 14.61 0.48
CA VAL A 19 26.74 13.32 -0.12
C VAL A 19 26.35 13.52 -1.60
N LEU A 20 27.00 14.48 -2.26
CA LEU A 20 27.10 14.54 -3.71
C LEU A 20 28.58 14.32 -4.02
N LEU A 21 28.90 13.18 -4.66
CA LEU A 21 30.19 12.71 -5.21
C LEU A 21 30.65 11.37 -4.61
N SER A 22 30.09 10.26 -5.10
CA SER A 22 30.83 9.03 -5.47
C SER A 22 29.93 7.81 -5.47
N PHE A 23 29.38 7.46 -6.63
CA PHE A 23 29.20 6.04 -6.97
C PHE A 23 29.73 5.85 -8.39
N ALA A 24 31.06 5.68 -8.46
CA ALA A 24 31.74 5.17 -9.62
C ALA A 24 32.43 3.86 -9.23
N ARG A 25 32.21 2.85 -10.08
CA ARG A 25 33.02 1.64 -10.33
C ARG A 25 32.58 0.31 -9.70
N ASN A 26 32.13 -0.55 -10.63
CA ASN A 26 32.61 -1.90 -10.92
C ASN A 26 32.47 -3.00 -9.86
N VAL A 27 31.63 -3.99 -10.18
CA VAL A 27 32.00 -5.40 -10.00
C VAL A 27 31.72 -6.16 -11.30
N ARG A 28 32.77 -6.73 -11.89
CA ARG A 28 32.72 -7.65 -13.05
C ARG A 28 32.89 -9.09 -12.55
N ARG A 29 32.02 -9.98 -13.05
CA ARG A 29 32.20 -11.39 -13.47
C ARG A 29 33.08 -12.35 -12.63
N SER A 30 32.53 -13.51 -12.29
CA SER A 30 33.09 -14.82 -12.70
C SER A 30 32.14 -15.98 -12.38
N ALA A 31 31.95 -16.85 -13.36
CA ALA A 31 31.21 -18.11 -13.28
C ALA A 31 32.18 -19.24 -12.89
N VAL A 32 31.74 -20.16 -12.03
CA VAL A 32 32.32 -21.51 -11.91
C VAL A 32 31.17 -22.50 -11.78
N LEU A 33 31.07 -23.38 -12.77
CA LEU A 33 30.22 -24.55 -12.84
C LEU A 33 31.07 -25.74 -12.36
N CYS A 34 30.62 -26.47 -11.33
CA CYS A 34 31.18 -27.78 -11.00
C CYS A 34 30.04 -28.73 -10.59
N MET A 35 30.15 -29.97 -11.05
CA MET A 35 29.08 -30.96 -11.21
C MET A 35 29.08 -32.01 -10.08
N LEU A 36 27.89 -32.60 -9.86
CA LEU A 36 27.56 -33.95 -9.35
C LEU A 36 27.52 -34.29 -7.83
N LEU A 37 26.27 -34.49 -7.38
CA LEU A 37 25.64 -35.66 -6.73
C LEU A 37 26.17 -36.25 -5.40
N LEU A 38 25.32 -36.23 -4.36
CA LEU A 38 24.87 -37.41 -3.59
C LEU A 38 23.76 -37.04 -2.59
N ALA A 39 22.73 -37.89 -2.51
CA ALA A 39 21.57 -37.75 -1.64
C ALA A 39 21.78 -38.47 -0.29
N ALA A 40 21.20 -37.93 0.79
CA ALA A 40 20.81 -38.71 1.97
C ALA A 40 19.71 -37.95 2.76
N PRO A 41 18.65 -38.61 3.26
CA PRO A 41 17.65 -38.00 4.14
C PRO A 41 18.01 -38.22 5.62
N LEU A 42 17.43 -37.44 6.54
CA LEU A 42 16.80 -37.90 7.79
C LEU A 42 16.54 -36.75 8.81
N ILE A 43 15.29 -36.76 9.30
CA ILE A 43 14.81 -36.45 10.66
C ILE A 43 14.67 -34.99 11.10
N ALA A 44 13.40 -34.66 11.37
CA ALA A 44 12.92 -33.53 12.15
C ALA A 44 13.13 -33.75 13.66
N ALA A 45 13.44 -32.66 14.38
CA ALA A 45 12.87 -32.34 15.70
C ALA A 45 13.40 -30.97 16.15
N SER A 46 12.53 -29.96 16.20
CA SER A 46 12.78 -28.75 16.98
C SER A 46 12.47 -29.02 18.46
N PRO A 47 13.30 -28.56 19.41
CA PRO A 47 12.89 -28.54 20.81
C PRO A 47 12.02 -27.30 21.09
N ALA A 48 10.91 -27.58 21.75
CA ALA A 48 10.22 -26.83 22.80
C ALA A 48 10.58 -25.34 23.08
N GLN A 49 9.52 -24.53 23.02
CA GLN A 49 8.95 -23.73 24.12
C GLN A 49 9.83 -22.71 24.89
N ALA A 50 9.46 -21.43 24.78
CA ALA A 50 9.42 -20.45 25.88
C ALA A 50 8.76 -19.17 25.33
N GLY A 51 7.61 -18.70 25.81
CA GLY A 51 7.50 -18.06 27.12
C GLY A 51 8.02 -16.62 27.04
N VAL A 52 7.27 -15.71 26.41
CA VAL A 52 7.65 -14.29 26.34
C VAL A 52 7.29 -13.63 27.67
N THR A 53 8.32 -13.33 28.48
CA THR A 53 8.19 -12.48 29.67
C THR A 53 8.21 -11.00 29.29
N PRO A 54 7.64 -10.11 30.12
CA PRO A 54 7.54 -8.69 29.82
C PRO A 54 8.87 -7.96 30.12
N ASP A 55 9.90 -8.23 29.33
CA ASP A 55 11.17 -7.47 29.39
C ASP A 55 11.90 -7.49 28.03
N VAL A 56 11.26 -6.91 27.00
CA VAL A 56 11.87 -6.77 25.66
C VAL A 56 11.96 -5.31 25.21
N LEU A 57 11.50 -4.35 26.03
CA LEU A 57 11.51 -2.94 25.63
C LEU A 57 12.80 -2.18 26.01
N SER A 58 13.71 -2.81 26.75
CA SER A 58 14.91 -2.18 27.31
C SER A 58 16.19 -2.36 26.46
N GLY A 59 16.14 -3.14 25.37
CA GLY A 59 17.35 -3.59 24.65
C GLY A 59 17.44 -3.30 23.15
N MET A 60 16.57 -2.47 22.57
CA MET A 60 16.69 -2.13 21.14
C MET A 60 17.77 -1.05 20.95
N SER A 61 19.02 -1.48 20.77
CA SER A 61 20.15 -0.60 20.45
C SER A 61 19.90 0.09 19.10
N ALA A 62 20.41 1.32 18.96
CA ALA A 62 20.27 2.16 17.76
C ALA A 62 20.73 1.46 16.47
N GLU A 63 21.56 0.43 16.55
CA GLU A 63 22.00 -0.40 15.43
C GLU A 63 20.87 -1.27 14.85
N ARG A 64 19.88 -1.68 15.68
CA ARG A 64 18.69 -2.40 15.20
C ARG A 64 17.70 -1.51 14.46
N MET A 65 17.81 -0.19 14.59
CA MET A 65 17.01 0.77 13.83
C MET A 65 17.51 0.98 12.39
N GLU A 66 18.75 0.58 12.07
CA GLU A 66 19.29 0.69 10.70
C GLU A 66 18.97 -0.54 9.84
N GLN A 67 18.75 -1.70 10.47
CA GLN A 67 18.25 -2.91 9.81
C GLN A 67 16.71 -2.92 9.65
N VAL A 68 16.02 -1.94 10.23
CA VAL A 68 14.67 -1.53 9.82
C VAL A 68 14.85 -0.42 8.79
N GLY A 69 15.29 -0.80 7.60
CA GLY A 69 15.63 0.11 6.52
C GLY A 69 14.47 1.07 6.21
N SER A 70 14.58 2.30 6.68
CA SER A 70 13.50 3.31 6.71
C SER A 70 12.25 2.85 7.45
N VAL A 71 11.46 3.77 7.98
CA VAL A 71 10.06 3.54 8.35
C VAL A 71 9.19 3.30 7.10
N ALA A 72 9.71 2.50 6.14
CA ALA A 72 9.09 2.15 4.88
C ALA A 72 7.68 1.64 5.16
N ALA A 73 6.74 2.13 4.35
CA ALA A 73 5.35 1.78 4.47
C ALA A 73 5.17 0.27 4.66
N LEU A 74 4.36 -0.14 5.65
CA LEU A 74 4.05 -1.56 5.84
C LEU A 74 3.22 -2.02 4.65
N CYS A 75 3.86 -2.70 3.71
CA CYS A 75 3.23 -3.19 2.49
C CYS A 75 2.72 -4.62 2.67
N ARG A 76 1.47 -4.85 2.27
CA ARG A 76 0.87 -6.18 2.09
C ARG A 76 0.52 -6.38 0.63
N SER A 77 1.16 -7.36 0.00
CA SER A 77 0.88 -7.77 -1.37
C SER A 77 -0.20 -8.85 -1.40
N ASN A 78 -0.79 -9.07 -2.58
CA ASN A 78 -1.78 -10.11 -2.86
C ASN A 78 -3.06 -9.94 -2.05
N VAL A 79 -3.42 -8.68 -1.80
CA VAL A 79 -4.62 -8.33 -1.07
C VAL A 79 -5.74 -8.15 -2.09
N ALA A 80 -6.81 -8.92 -1.94
CA ALA A 80 -8.06 -8.64 -2.63
C ALA A 80 -8.96 -7.77 -1.76
N ILE A 81 -9.74 -6.90 -2.41
CA ILE A 81 -10.72 -6.04 -1.75
C ILE A 81 -12.09 -6.51 -2.22
N ARG A 82 -13.03 -6.73 -1.31
CA ARG A 82 -14.40 -7.11 -1.66
C ARG A 82 -15.38 -6.07 -1.13
N SER A 83 -16.32 -5.66 -1.98
CA SER A 83 -17.43 -4.81 -1.55
C SER A 83 -18.43 -5.63 -0.75
N THR A 84 -18.77 -5.19 0.46
CA THR A 84 -19.77 -5.89 1.28
C THR A 84 -21.20 -5.66 0.75
N GLY A 85 -21.41 -4.61 -0.06
CA GLY A 85 -22.73 -4.26 -0.59
C GLY A 85 -23.26 -5.25 -1.63
N ASN A 86 -22.38 -5.93 -2.37
CA ASN A 86 -22.78 -6.92 -3.38
C ASN A 86 -21.92 -8.19 -3.40
N GLY A 87 -20.92 -8.30 -2.52
CA GLY A 87 -20.04 -9.44 -2.42
C GLY A 87 -19.08 -9.63 -3.60
N ARG A 88 -18.89 -8.62 -4.46
CA ARG A 88 -17.96 -8.67 -5.60
C ARG A 88 -16.58 -8.15 -5.20
N PHE A 89 -15.55 -8.77 -5.77
CA PHE A 89 -14.19 -8.27 -5.66
C PHE A 89 -14.02 -7.02 -6.51
N VAL A 90 -13.20 -6.11 -6.00
CA VAL A 90 -12.76 -4.91 -6.70
C VAL A 90 -11.72 -5.32 -7.74
N SER A 91 -11.99 -5.03 -9.00
CA SER A 91 -11.09 -5.27 -10.14
C SER A 91 -10.53 -3.94 -10.65
N ALA A 92 -9.24 -3.90 -10.99
CA ALA A 92 -8.71 -2.88 -11.88
C ALA A 92 -9.07 -3.28 -13.32
N ASP A 93 -10.09 -2.63 -13.91
CA ASP A 93 -10.64 -3.03 -15.20
C ASP A 93 -9.74 -2.57 -16.36
N LEU A 94 -8.99 -3.50 -16.95
CA LEU A 94 -7.98 -3.16 -17.96
C LEU A 94 -8.47 -3.25 -19.41
N ASP A 95 -9.51 -4.04 -19.68
CA ASP A 95 -9.85 -4.40 -21.07
C ASP A 95 -11.29 -4.05 -21.49
N ARG A 96 -12.15 -3.57 -20.57
CA ARG A 96 -13.55 -3.29 -20.92
C ARG A 96 -13.74 -2.09 -21.86
N ASP A 97 -13.09 -0.98 -21.54
CA ASP A 97 -13.16 0.26 -22.32
C ASP A 97 -11.79 0.98 -22.25
N PRO A 98 -11.16 1.30 -23.40
CA PRO A 98 -9.89 2.02 -23.43
C PRO A 98 -9.89 3.35 -22.66
N ASN A 99 -11.02 4.07 -22.62
CA ASN A 99 -11.16 5.34 -21.92
C ASN A 99 -11.25 5.15 -20.39
N GLU A 100 -11.65 3.96 -19.96
CA GLU A 100 -11.87 3.59 -18.57
C GLU A 100 -10.83 2.59 -18.05
N ARG A 101 -9.80 2.31 -18.86
CA ARG A 101 -8.72 1.37 -18.52
C ARG A 101 -8.06 1.69 -17.18
N GLY A 102 -8.04 0.71 -16.28
CA GLY A 102 -7.54 0.82 -14.91
C GLY A 102 -8.58 1.29 -13.90
N MET A 103 -9.81 1.63 -14.30
CA MET A 103 -10.86 2.05 -13.37
C MET A 103 -11.20 0.90 -12.42
N LEU A 104 -11.33 1.21 -11.13
CA LEU A 104 -11.69 0.22 -10.13
C LEU A 104 -13.19 -0.02 -10.11
N ARG A 105 -13.58 -1.30 -10.10
CA ARG A 105 -15.00 -1.71 -10.07
C ARG A 105 -15.24 -2.95 -9.22
N ALA A 106 -16.31 -2.94 -8.43
CA ALA A 106 -16.85 -4.10 -7.75
C ALA A 106 -18.17 -4.53 -8.43
N SER A 107 -18.11 -5.07 -9.64
CA SER A 107 -19.30 -5.32 -10.49
C SER A 107 -19.52 -6.77 -10.87
N TRP A 108 -18.48 -7.54 -11.20
CA TRP A 108 -18.64 -8.91 -11.71
C TRP A 108 -17.79 -9.96 -10.98
N ALA A 109 -16.61 -9.61 -10.48
CA ALA A 109 -15.68 -10.60 -9.97
C ALA A 109 -16.23 -11.29 -8.71
N SER A 110 -16.49 -12.60 -8.80
CA SER A 110 -16.88 -13.46 -7.67
C SER A 110 -15.74 -14.33 -7.16
N THR A 111 -14.60 -14.30 -7.85
CA THR A 111 -13.37 -15.01 -7.54
C THR A 111 -12.20 -14.05 -7.71
N ILE A 112 -11.11 -14.29 -6.96
CA ILE A 112 -9.90 -13.48 -7.06
C ILE A 112 -9.13 -13.93 -8.30
N GLY A 113 -8.92 -13.01 -9.24
CA GLY A 113 -8.07 -13.17 -10.40
C GLY A 113 -6.91 -12.17 -10.39
N PRO A 114 -6.18 -12.04 -11.51
CA PRO A 114 -5.04 -11.14 -11.61
C PRO A 114 -5.40 -9.65 -11.48
N TRP A 115 -6.66 -9.27 -11.73
CA TRP A 115 -7.11 -7.87 -11.68
C TRP A 115 -7.59 -7.43 -10.30
N GLU A 116 -7.81 -8.41 -9.41
CA GLU A 116 -8.34 -8.21 -8.07
C GLU A 116 -7.23 -8.13 -7.01
N LEU A 117 -5.96 -8.31 -7.41
CA LEU A 117 -4.82 -8.29 -6.49
C LEU A 117 -4.17 -6.91 -6.42
N PHE A 118 -4.06 -6.41 -5.19
CA PHE A 118 -3.43 -5.15 -4.85
C PHE A 118 -2.27 -5.35 -3.89
N THR A 119 -1.33 -4.43 -3.95
CA THR A 119 -0.40 -4.16 -2.86
C THR A 119 -0.89 -2.94 -2.10
N VAL A 120 -1.09 -3.08 -0.80
CA VAL A 120 -1.55 -2.04 0.11
C VAL A 120 -0.39 -1.65 1.02
N CYS A 121 0.07 -0.40 0.95
CA CYS A 121 1.18 0.09 1.75
C CYS A 121 0.71 1.16 2.72
N PHE A 122 0.92 0.97 4.02
CA PHE A 122 0.54 1.92 5.08
C PHE A 122 1.71 2.82 5.45
N ASP A 123 1.55 4.14 5.33
CA ASP A 123 2.50 5.10 5.87
C ASP A 123 2.38 5.13 7.41
N TYR A 124 3.47 4.80 8.11
CA TYR A 124 3.53 4.77 9.58
C TYR A 124 4.00 6.09 10.20
N THR A 125 4.13 7.17 9.42
CA THR A 125 4.48 8.49 9.97
C THR A 125 3.47 8.98 11.01
N TRP A 126 2.25 8.42 11.04
CA TRP A 126 1.21 8.67 12.04
C TRP A 126 0.48 7.37 12.40
N TRP A 127 -0.07 7.26 13.61
CA TRP A 127 -0.84 6.09 14.11
C TRP A 127 -2.04 5.69 13.20
N SER A 128 -2.43 6.58 12.29
CA SER A 128 -3.47 6.40 11.27
C SER A 128 -3.06 7.01 9.92
N GLY A 129 -1.77 6.91 9.56
CA GLY A 129 -1.25 7.48 8.32
C GLY A 129 -1.95 6.92 7.08
N PRO A 130 -1.94 7.66 5.97
CA PRO A 130 -2.60 7.22 4.75
C PRO A 130 -1.90 5.99 4.18
N MET A 131 -2.65 5.25 3.39
CA MET A 131 -2.17 4.14 2.61
C MET A 131 -2.24 4.45 1.12
N THR A 132 -1.48 3.66 0.37
CA THR A 132 -1.52 3.62 -1.08
C THR A 132 -2.06 2.28 -1.54
N LEU A 133 -2.83 2.30 -2.63
CA LEU A 133 -3.26 1.10 -3.36
C LEU A 133 -2.45 1.01 -4.65
N TYR A 134 -1.82 -0.13 -4.87
CA TYR A 134 -1.08 -0.42 -6.08
C TYR A 134 -1.69 -1.65 -6.76
N SER A 135 -2.19 -1.49 -7.98
CA SER A 135 -2.73 -2.60 -8.75
C SER A 135 -1.59 -3.46 -9.28
N GLN A 136 -1.59 -4.74 -8.92
CA GLN A 136 -0.60 -5.68 -9.44
C GLN A 136 -0.86 -6.04 -10.90
N ALA A 137 -2.08 -5.80 -11.39
CA ALA A 137 -2.49 -6.11 -12.76
C ALA A 137 -1.77 -5.27 -13.82
N ASN A 138 -1.56 -3.98 -13.54
CA ASN A 138 -0.91 -3.04 -14.45
C ASN A 138 0.29 -2.31 -13.86
N GLY A 139 0.64 -2.59 -12.61
CA GLY A 139 1.79 -2.00 -11.94
C GLY A 139 1.65 -0.50 -11.70
N GLN A 140 0.46 -0.02 -11.39
CA GLN A 140 0.17 1.40 -11.20
C GLN A 140 -0.55 1.68 -9.87
N PHE A 141 -0.24 2.84 -9.29
CA PHE A 141 -0.97 3.37 -8.14
C PHE A 141 -2.38 3.79 -8.55
N VAL A 142 -3.32 3.53 -7.64
CA VAL A 142 -4.70 3.97 -7.73
C VAL A 142 -4.79 5.42 -7.32
N ALA A 143 -5.39 6.24 -8.14
CA ALA A 143 -5.67 7.65 -7.89
C ALA A 143 -7.18 7.88 -7.78
N ALA A 144 -7.59 8.85 -6.96
CA ALA A 144 -8.90 9.48 -7.07
C ALA A 144 -8.84 10.58 -8.15
N GLU A 145 -9.53 10.40 -9.27
CA GLU A 145 -9.42 11.26 -10.45
C GLU A 145 -10.20 12.60 -10.27
N LEU A 146 -9.62 13.54 -9.51
CA LEU A 146 -10.28 14.80 -9.14
C LEU A 146 -10.31 15.86 -10.26
N ASN A 147 -9.60 15.64 -11.37
CA ASN A 147 -9.62 16.50 -12.55
C ASN A 147 -10.65 16.09 -13.62
N TYR A 148 -11.39 15.00 -13.41
CA TYR A 148 -12.49 14.61 -14.28
C TYR A 148 -13.79 15.28 -13.86
N GLY A 149 -14.64 15.64 -14.82
CA GLY A 149 -15.97 16.18 -14.52
C GLY A 149 -17.06 15.11 -14.50
N GLY A 150 -18.26 15.51 -14.07
CA GLY A 150 -19.48 14.73 -14.23
C GLY A 150 -19.44 13.36 -13.53
N PRO A 151 -19.98 12.29 -14.16
CA PRO A 151 -20.00 10.95 -13.57
C PRO A 151 -18.62 10.41 -13.19
N SER A 152 -17.57 10.87 -13.87
CA SER A 152 -16.19 10.43 -13.71
C SER A 152 -15.42 11.16 -12.59
N TYR A 153 -15.96 12.24 -12.03
CA TYR A 153 -15.30 12.99 -10.96
C TYR A 153 -15.00 12.07 -9.76
N ALA A 154 -13.74 12.07 -9.30
CA ALA A 154 -13.27 11.29 -8.17
C ALA A 154 -13.44 9.76 -8.30
N MET A 155 -13.62 9.23 -9.53
CA MET A 155 -13.50 7.79 -9.78
C MET A 155 -12.13 7.30 -9.31
N LEU A 156 -12.03 6.05 -8.87
CA LEU A 156 -10.74 5.47 -8.55
C LEU A 156 -10.17 4.76 -9.79
N ARG A 157 -8.90 5.02 -10.10
CA ARG A 157 -8.24 4.46 -11.29
C ARG A 157 -6.78 4.13 -11.03
N ALA A 158 -6.38 2.89 -11.31
CA ALA A 158 -4.99 2.46 -11.33
C ALA A 158 -4.29 3.01 -12.58
N ARG A 159 -3.66 4.18 -12.46
CA ARG A 159 -2.98 4.86 -13.58
C ARG A 159 -1.66 5.53 -13.23
N ALA A 160 -1.42 5.82 -11.96
CA ALA A 160 -0.32 6.68 -11.55
C ALA A 160 0.98 5.88 -11.43
N SER A 161 2.08 6.42 -11.94
CA SER A 161 3.41 5.80 -11.82
C SER A 161 4.13 6.18 -10.52
N GLN A 162 3.63 7.19 -9.81
CA GLN A 162 4.19 7.72 -8.57
C GLN A 162 3.06 8.13 -7.63
N VAL A 163 3.34 8.16 -6.33
CA VAL A 163 2.39 8.61 -5.31
C VAL A 163 2.41 10.13 -5.24
N GLY A 164 1.26 10.76 -5.49
CA GLY A 164 1.00 12.16 -5.26
C GLY A 164 -0.17 12.34 -4.28
N PRO A 165 -0.81 13.52 -4.27
CA PRO A 165 -1.94 13.80 -3.38
C PRO A 165 -3.16 12.92 -3.62
N TRP A 166 -3.38 12.42 -4.84
CA TRP A 166 -4.61 11.69 -5.20
C TRP A 166 -4.52 10.18 -4.97
N GLU A 167 -3.32 9.67 -4.73
CA GLU A 167 -3.02 8.26 -4.51
C GLU A 167 -3.00 7.88 -3.02
N ARG A 168 -3.42 8.81 -2.15
CA ARG A 168 -3.38 8.68 -0.68
C ARG A 168 -4.79 8.48 -0.15
N PHE A 169 -4.98 7.41 0.61
CA PHE A 169 -6.28 7.01 1.17
C PHE A 169 -6.18 6.72 2.66
N ILE A 170 -7.24 6.99 3.41
CA ILE A 170 -7.35 6.63 4.84
C ILE A 170 -8.27 5.41 4.95
N LEU A 171 -7.82 4.38 5.66
CA LEU A 171 -8.69 3.27 6.06
C LEU A 171 -9.32 3.56 7.41
N ASN A 172 -10.64 3.59 7.42
CA ASN A 172 -11.40 3.73 8.65
C ASN A 172 -11.99 2.35 9.00
N ASN A 173 -11.34 1.67 9.95
CA ASN A 173 -11.72 0.31 10.34
C ASN A 173 -13.00 0.33 11.20
N THR A 174 -13.86 -0.66 10.99
CA THR A 174 -15.05 -0.95 11.81
C THR A 174 -15.23 -2.45 11.95
N PHE A 175 -14.87 -3.00 13.12
CA PHE A 175 -14.90 -4.43 13.43
C PHE A 175 -14.33 -5.29 12.28
N ASN A 176 -15.20 -5.86 11.42
CA ASN A 176 -14.84 -6.78 10.35
C ASN A 176 -14.81 -6.15 8.95
N THR A 177 -15.02 -4.85 8.85
CA THR A 177 -15.04 -4.10 7.58
C THR A 177 -14.22 -2.83 7.72
N PHE A 178 -13.94 -2.17 6.61
CA PHE A 178 -13.40 -0.82 6.59
C PHE A 178 -14.09 0.02 5.52
N SER A 179 -13.99 1.34 5.67
CA SER A 179 -14.21 2.27 4.57
C SER A 179 -12.89 2.85 4.08
N ILE A 180 -12.86 3.18 2.80
CA ILE A 180 -11.73 3.88 2.16
C ILE A 180 -12.15 5.33 2.02
N GLN A 181 -11.33 6.26 2.47
CA GLN A 181 -11.54 7.69 2.30
C GLN A 181 -10.41 8.27 1.46
N SER A 182 -10.71 9.07 0.44
CA SER A 182 -9.67 9.81 -0.28
C SER A 182 -9.15 10.94 0.60
N GLU A 183 -7.84 11.01 0.81
CA GLU A 183 -7.23 12.12 1.56
C GLU A 183 -7.45 13.45 0.82
N ALA A 184 -7.38 13.43 -0.51
CA ALA A 184 -7.49 14.63 -1.34
C ALA A 184 -8.89 15.26 -1.35
N SER A 185 -9.97 14.46 -1.31
CA SER A 185 -11.35 14.98 -1.29
C SER A 185 -12.00 14.96 0.09
N GLY A 186 -11.47 14.17 1.03
CA GLY A 186 -12.10 13.91 2.32
C GLY A 186 -13.37 13.04 2.23
N LEU A 187 -13.71 12.51 1.06
CA LEU A 187 -14.93 11.72 0.84
C LEU A 187 -14.65 10.21 0.88
N PHE A 188 -15.64 9.46 1.35
CA PHE A 188 -15.62 8.00 1.33
C PHE A 188 -15.87 7.46 -0.08
N VAL A 189 -15.15 6.38 -0.38
CA VAL A 189 -15.26 5.61 -1.62
C VAL A 189 -16.53 4.77 -1.57
N THR A 190 -17.41 5.02 -2.52
CA THR A 190 -18.63 4.27 -2.76
C THR A 190 -18.42 3.26 -3.89
N ALA A 191 -18.88 2.02 -3.72
CA ALA A 191 -19.13 1.13 -4.84
C ALA A 191 -20.52 1.44 -5.45
N GLU A 192 -20.56 1.87 -6.70
CA GLU A 192 -21.76 2.37 -7.39
C GLU A 192 -22.68 1.24 -7.88
N ILE A 193 -23.13 0.40 -6.95
CA ILE A 193 -23.88 -0.85 -7.22
C ILE A 193 -25.26 -0.56 -7.85
N GLY A 194 -25.88 0.57 -7.50
CA GLY A 194 -27.18 0.98 -8.02
C GLY A 194 -27.16 1.59 -9.43
N TYR A 195 -25.98 1.77 -10.03
CA TYR A 195 -25.84 2.35 -11.37
C TYR A 195 -25.77 1.26 -12.45
N SER A 196 -26.16 1.62 -13.67
CA SER A 196 -26.03 0.77 -14.87
C SER A 196 -24.89 1.27 -15.77
N GLY A 197 -24.62 0.54 -16.86
CA GLY A 197 -23.61 0.93 -17.85
C GLY A 197 -22.20 0.97 -17.26
N SER A 198 -21.40 1.95 -17.67
CA SER A 198 -19.99 2.07 -17.26
C SER A 198 -19.78 2.41 -15.79
N SER A 199 -20.79 3.01 -15.15
CA SER A 199 -20.78 3.34 -13.72
C SER A 199 -21.18 2.16 -12.83
N ASN A 200 -21.69 1.05 -13.37
CA ASN A 200 -22.08 -0.09 -12.56
C ASN A 200 -20.88 -0.63 -11.75
N GLY A 201 -21.01 -0.58 -10.43
CA GLY A 201 -19.98 -1.04 -9.50
C GLY A 201 -18.70 -0.22 -9.50
N MET A 202 -18.62 0.91 -10.23
CA MET A 202 -17.47 1.82 -10.20
C MET A 202 -17.17 2.24 -8.76
N LEU A 203 -15.89 2.29 -8.39
CA LEU A 203 -15.46 2.87 -7.13
C LEU A 203 -15.25 4.38 -7.32
N ARG A 204 -15.85 5.19 -6.44
CA ARG A 204 -15.77 6.66 -6.52
C ARG A 204 -15.80 7.31 -5.14
N ALA A 205 -14.87 8.22 -4.87
CA ALA A 205 -14.83 8.98 -3.61
C ALA A 205 -15.86 10.11 -3.64
N ARG A 206 -17.09 9.84 -3.18
CA ARG A 206 -18.21 10.80 -3.26
C ARG A 206 -19.06 10.95 -2.02
N SER A 207 -18.98 10.02 -1.06
CA SER A 207 -19.91 10.03 0.06
C SER A 207 -19.33 10.80 1.25
N GLY A 208 -20.14 11.65 1.88
CA GLY A 208 -19.80 12.29 3.15
C GLY A 208 -20.02 11.39 4.37
N SER A 209 -20.57 10.19 4.19
CA SER A 209 -20.86 9.25 5.28
C SER A 209 -20.67 7.79 4.86
N VAL A 210 -20.45 6.90 5.82
CA VAL A 210 -20.26 5.47 5.55
C VAL A 210 -21.61 4.75 5.63
N GLY A 211 -22.12 4.30 4.48
CA GLY A 211 -23.29 3.43 4.36
C GLY A 211 -22.89 1.98 4.01
N ALA A 212 -23.82 1.24 3.43
CA ALA A 212 -23.57 -0.15 3.02
C ALA A 212 -22.65 -0.26 1.80
N TRP A 213 -22.59 0.78 0.96
CA TRP A 213 -21.82 0.78 -0.29
C TRP A 213 -20.39 1.31 -0.12
N GLU A 214 -20.07 1.90 1.02
CA GLU A 214 -18.75 2.39 1.40
C GLU A 214 -17.98 1.39 2.27
N LYS A 215 -18.51 0.18 2.45
CA LYS A 215 -17.92 -0.87 3.28
C LYS A 215 -17.27 -1.95 2.43
N PHE A 216 -16.05 -2.28 2.81
CA PHE A 216 -15.20 -3.26 2.15
C PHE A 216 -14.57 -4.19 3.18
N GLU A 217 -14.11 -5.34 2.70
CA GLU A 217 -13.30 -6.29 3.44
C GLU A 217 -12.03 -6.62 2.66
N PHE A 218 -10.94 -6.88 3.38
CA PHE A 218 -9.74 -7.46 2.79
C PHE A 218 -9.89 -8.97 2.78
N VAL A 219 -9.54 -9.59 1.66
CA VAL A 219 -9.51 -11.03 1.49
C VAL A 219 -8.09 -11.41 1.07
N GLY A 220 -7.48 -12.33 1.80
CA GLY A 220 -6.10 -12.78 1.61
C GLY A 220 -5.83 -14.06 2.36
#